data_AF-A0A0N4XN33-F1
#
_entry.id   AF-A0A0N4XN33-F1
#
_cell.length_a   1.000
_cell.length_b   1.000
_cell.length_c   1.000
_cell.angle_alpha   90.00
_cell.angle_beta   90.00
_cell.angle_gamma   90.00
#
_symmetry.space_group_name_H-M   'P 1'
#
loop_
_entity.id
_entity.type
_entity.pdbx_description
1 polymer ?
#
loop_
_entity_poly.entity_id
_entity_poly.type
_entity_poly.pdbx_seq_one_letter_code
_entity_poly.pdbx_strand_id
1 'polypeptide(L)'
;MNAIVGTVTRYCNCQTAKWEGPNTTNCTHKWVAEMRSAIERGDPAEQISSRMAADLQSTLSRQLYGGDITGSVSLSSDVLDLARSQFGSLDDRNQRQTRASNFTESFGSSGDYLLSPKAVPVWDELTHSVKIDHASTLMSVLEQSALLLADYTIDQHKKLQTYSYLTAKQLRTSPSFALK
;
A
#
# COMPACT_ATOMS: atom_id res chain seq x y z
N MET A 1 0.71 26.01 5.63
CA MET A 1 2.01 26.07 4.96
C MET A 1 2.59 24.66 4.95
N ASN A 2 2.65 24.01 3.79
CA ASN A 2 3.14 22.64 3.67
C ASN A 2 4.67 22.68 3.72
N ALA A 3 5.24 22.43 4.90
CA ALA A 3 6.68 22.42 5.06
C ALA A 3 7.24 21.11 4.49
N ILE A 4 8.08 21.25 3.45
CA ILE A 4 9.02 20.21 3.04
C ILE A 4 10.15 20.23 4.06
N VAL A 5 10.53 19.07 4.58
CA VAL A 5 11.64 18.92 5.52
C VAL A 5 12.71 18.09 4.83
N GLY A 6 13.97 18.54 4.88
CA GLY A 6 15.04 17.82 4.23
C GLY A 6 16.29 18.61 3.95
N THR A 7 17.25 17.94 3.32
CA THR A 7 18.46 18.55 2.77
C THR A 7 18.53 18.29 1.27
N VAL A 8 18.87 19.32 0.50
CA VAL A 8 19.16 19.22 -0.92
C VAL A 8 20.67 19.22 -1.10
N THR A 9 21.21 18.24 -1.83
CA THR A 9 22.62 18.23 -2.23
C THR A 9 22.74 18.47 -3.73
N ARG A 10 23.82 19.13 -4.14
CA ARG A 10 24.12 19.38 -5.55
C ARG A 10 25.58 19.10 -5.82
N TYR A 11 25.85 18.40 -6.92
CA TYR A 11 27.20 18.13 -7.38
C TYR A 11 27.60 19.13 -8.46
N CYS A 12 28.81 19.70 -8.34
CA CYS A 12 29.44 20.50 -9.37
C CYS A 12 30.46 19.64 -10.09
N ASN A 13 30.23 19.40 -11.38
CA ASN A 13 31.13 18.61 -12.18
C ASN A 13 32.39 19.42 -12.52
N CYS A 14 33.53 19.00 -11.95
CA CYS A 14 34.80 19.73 -12.09
C CYS A 14 35.35 19.76 -13.53
N GLN A 15 35.00 18.78 -14.37
CA GLN A 15 35.47 18.74 -15.76
C GLN A 15 34.69 19.69 -16.67
N THR A 16 33.39 19.85 -16.42
CA THR A 16 32.51 20.67 -17.25
C THR A 16 32.20 22.04 -16.65
N ALA A 17 32.58 22.28 -15.39
CA ALA A 17 32.22 23.46 -14.59
C ALA A 17 30.71 23.73 -14.55
N LYS A 18 29.90 22.67 -14.57
CA LYS A 18 28.42 22.74 -14.54
C LYS A 18 27.87 22.07 -13.29
N TRP A 19 26.80 22.65 -12.77
CA TRP A 19 25.99 22.04 -11.72
C TRP A 19 25.09 20.95 -12.30
N GLU A 20 25.04 19.81 -11.64
CA GLU A 20 24.03 18.79 -11.90
C GLU A 20 22.69 19.15 -11.26
N GLY A 21 21.66 18.36 -11.59
CA GLY A 21 20.34 18.45 -10.96
C GLY A 21 20.44 18.36 -9.43
N PRO A 22 19.57 19.04 -8.68
CA PRO A 22 19.51 18.87 -7.23
C PRO A 22 19.09 17.45 -6.87
N ASN A 23 19.80 16.83 -5.94
CA ASN A 23 19.36 15.59 -5.32
C ASN A 23 18.37 15.93 -4.20
N THR A 24 17.12 15.50 -4.39
CA THR A 24 16.00 15.73 -3.47
C THR A 24 15.61 14.47 -2.69
N THR A 25 16.42 13.41 -2.71
CA THR A 25 16.11 12.13 -2.05
C THR A 25 15.91 12.28 -0.53
N ASN A 26 16.48 13.30 0.10
CA ASN A 26 16.29 13.59 1.53
C ASN A 26 15.24 14.67 1.79
N CYS A 27 14.37 14.99 0.83
CA CYS A 27 13.29 15.96 0.99
C CYS A 27 11.93 15.25 1.03
N THR A 28 11.17 15.46 2.11
CA THR A 28 9.85 14.87 2.31
C THR A 28 8.82 15.91 2.68
N HIS A 29 7.59 15.73 2.23
CA HIS A 29 6.43 16.41 2.79
C HIS A 29 6.19 15.95 4.22
N LYS A 30 5.64 16.86 5.04
CA LYS A 30 5.32 16.61 6.46
C LYS A 30 4.50 15.35 6.70
N TRP A 31 3.59 15.01 5.79
CA TRP A 31 2.71 13.85 5.94
C TRP A 31 3.50 12.54 6.09
N VAL A 32 4.70 12.42 5.51
CA VAL A 32 5.55 11.22 5.65
C VAL A 32 5.92 10.99 7.12
N ALA A 33 6.29 12.04 7.84
CA ALA A 33 6.59 11.96 9.27
C ALA A 33 5.33 11.75 10.12
N GLU A 34 4.20 12.32 9.70
CA GLU A 34 2.91 12.13 10.38
C GLU A 34 2.42 10.67 10.26
N MET A 35 2.60 10.04 9.09
CA MET A 35 2.31 8.62 8.88
C MET A 35 3.23 7.73 9.70
N ARG A 36 4.55 8.01 9.75
CA ARG A 36 5.47 7.29 10.64
C ARG A 36 4.99 7.32 12.09
N SER A 37 4.61 8.50 12.57
CA SER A 37 4.10 8.66 13.93
C SER A 37 2.79 7.90 14.16
N ALA A 38 1.91 7.81 13.15
CA ALA A 38 0.66 7.05 13.23
C ALA A 38 0.91 5.54 13.33
N ILE A 39 1.91 5.04 12.61
CA ILE A 39 2.35 3.64 12.68
C ILE A 39 2.92 3.34 14.07
N GLU A 40 3.79 4.21 14.59
CA GLU A 40 4.40 4.05 15.92
C GLU A 40 3.36 4.04 17.06
N ARG A 41 2.27 4.79 16.92
CA ARG A 41 1.13 4.77 17.86
C ARG A 41 0.25 3.52 17.72
N GLY A 42 0.40 2.76 16.64
CA GLY A 42 -0.47 1.62 16.33
C GLY A 42 -1.88 2.05 15.88
N ASP A 43 -2.01 3.20 15.22
CA ASP A 43 -3.30 3.63 14.64
C ASP A 43 -3.82 2.56 13.64
N PRO A 44 -5.13 2.51 13.32
CA PRO A 44 -5.66 1.47 12.44
C PRO A 44 -5.00 1.47 11.05
N ALA A 45 -4.46 0.33 10.63
CA ALA A 45 -3.67 0.22 9.42
C ALA A 45 -4.44 0.62 8.15
N GLU A 46 -5.73 0.29 8.07
CA GLU A 46 -6.61 0.70 6.97
C GLU A 46 -6.83 2.22 6.91
N GLN A 47 -6.75 2.93 8.04
CA GLN A 47 -6.84 4.38 8.06
C GLN A 47 -5.52 5.02 7.67
N ILE A 48 -4.38 4.46 8.11
CA ILE A 48 -3.06 4.95 7.73
C ILE A 48 -2.88 4.80 6.21
N SER A 49 -3.18 3.63 5.65
CA SER A 49 -3.05 3.39 4.21
C SER A 49 -3.96 4.29 3.38
N SER A 50 -5.20 4.53 3.83
CA SER A 50 -6.14 5.43 3.16
C SER A 50 -5.64 6.89 3.16
N ARG A 51 -5.14 7.39 4.30
CA ARG A 51 -4.58 8.74 4.40
C ARG A 51 -3.34 8.89 3.53
N MET A 52 -2.46 7.90 3.57
CA MET A 52 -1.26 7.87 2.74
C MET A 52 -1.59 7.92 1.24
N ALA A 53 -2.59 7.18 0.78
CA ALA A 53 -3.06 7.25 -0.61
C ALA A 53 -3.57 8.65 -0.97
N ALA A 54 -4.35 9.28 -0.10
CA ALA A 54 -4.88 10.63 -0.31
C ALA A 54 -3.76 11.70 -0.31
N ASP A 55 -2.80 11.60 0.59
CA ASP A 55 -1.65 12.51 0.64
C ASP A 55 -0.75 12.33 -0.58
N LEU A 56 -0.54 11.10 -1.04
CA LEU A 56 0.17 10.81 -2.30
C LEU A 56 -0.55 11.40 -3.50
N GLN A 57 -1.87 11.22 -3.61
CA GLN A 57 -2.68 11.81 -4.69
C GLN A 57 -2.52 13.35 -4.72
N SER A 58 -2.66 13.99 -3.56
CA SER A 58 -2.52 15.43 -3.40
C SER A 58 -1.12 15.91 -3.75
N THR A 59 -0.09 15.21 -3.26
CA THR A 59 1.32 15.54 -3.50
C THR A 59 1.69 15.37 -4.98
N LEU A 60 1.27 14.26 -5.59
CA LEU A 60 1.48 13.98 -7.01
C LEU A 60 0.83 15.03 -7.90
N SER A 61 -0.32 15.60 -7.50
CA SER A 61 -0.95 16.71 -8.25
C SER A 61 -0.10 17.98 -8.25
N ARG A 62 0.74 18.16 -7.21
CA ARG A 62 1.60 19.32 -7.00
C ARG A 62 3.04 19.01 -7.42
N GLN A 63 3.90 18.70 -6.45
CA GLN A 63 5.30 18.38 -6.62
C GLN A 63 5.62 17.21 -5.71
N LEU A 64 6.20 16.15 -6.27
CA LEU A 64 6.70 15.00 -5.54
C LEU A 64 8.22 15.10 -5.45
N TYR A 65 8.81 14.67 -4.34
CA TYR A 65 10.26 14.60 -4.15
C TYR A 65 10.73 13.15 -4.00
N GLY A 66 12.01 12.89 -4.25
CA GLY A 66 12.58 11.54 -4.09
C GLY A 66 12.41 10.98 -2.67
N GLY A 67 12.42 11.84 -1.66
CA GLY A 67 12.12 11.45 -0.28
C GLY A 67 10.67 11.04 -0.06
N ASP A 68 9.70 11.66 -0.76
CA ASP A 68 8.30 11.24 -0.68
C ASP A 68 8.14 9.82 -1.22
N ILE A 69 8.78 9.49 -2.34
CA ILE A 69 8.75 8.14 -2.93
C ILE A 69 9.39 7.13 -1.97
N THR A 70 10.64 7.36 -1.58
CA THR A 70 11.40 6.41 -0.74
C THR A 70 10.77 6.24 0.64
N GLY A 71 10.31 7.35 1.24
CA GLY A 71 9.57 7.36 2.50
C GLY A 71 8.24 6.61 2.38
N SER A 72 7.49 6.79 1.28
CA SER A 72 6.26 6.04 1.05
C SER A 72 6.50 4.54 1.00
N VAL A 73 7.46 4.09 0.19
CA VAL A 73 7.74 2.65 0.07
C VAL A 73 8.17 2.04 1.41
N SER A 74 8.98 2.77 2.19
CA SER A 74 9.39 2.33 3.53
C SER A 74 8.18 2.22 4.46
N LEU A 75 7.35 3.26 4.53
CA LEU A 75 6.13 3.26 5.34
C LEU A 75 5.19 2.12 4.93
N SER A 76 5.03 1.84 3.64
CA SER A 76 4.16 0.74 3.18
C SER A 76 4.57 -0.62 3.74
N SER A 77 5.87 -0.86 3.96
CA SER A 77 6.34 -2.09 4.61
C SER A 77 5.89 -2.13 6.07
N ASP A 78 6.09 -1.03 6.81
CA ASP A 78 5.72 -0.93 8.22
C ASP A 78 4.20 -1.03 8.44
N VAL A 79 3.40 -0.36 7.59
CA VAL A 79 1.93 -0.44 7.67
C VAL A 79 1.43 -1.85 7.34
N LEU A 80 2.07 -2.56 6.40
CA LEU A 80 1.72 -3.95 6.08
C LEU A 80 1.92 -4.88 7.28
N ASP A 81 3.02 -4.73 8.00
CA ASP A 81 3.27 -5.53 9.21
C ASP A 81 2.31 -5.18 10.34
N LEU A 82 1.98 -3.90 10.51
CA LEU A 82 0.93 -3.47 11.42
C LEU A 82 -0.43 -4.06 11.04
N ALA A 83 -0.79 -4.07 9.75
CA ALA A 83 -2.03 -4.65 9.24
C ALA A 83 -2.12 -6.15 9.54
N ARG A 84 -1.03 -6.91 9.34
CA ARG A 84 -0.97 -8.34 9.67
C ARG A 84 -1.24 -8.60 11.15
N SER A 85 -0.63 -7.82 12.03
CA SER A 85 -0.85 -7.94 13.47
C SER A 85 -2.30 -7.60 13.83
N GLN A 86 -2.80 -6.46 13.37
CA GLN A 86 -4.15 -5.98 13.69
C GLN A 86 -5.21 -6.94 13.14
N PHE A 87 -5.14 -7.32 11.87
CA PHE A 87 -6.16 -8.17 11.24
C PHE A 87 -6.07 -9.61 11.73
N GLY A 88 -4.86 -10.12 12.00
CA GLY A 88 -4.66 -11.45 12.58
C GLY A 88 -5.30 -11.60 13.97
N SER A 89 -5.44 -10.50 14.73
CA SER A 89 -6.05 -10.49 16.07
C SER A 89 -7.58 -10.41 16.07
N LEU A 90 -8.22 -10.20 14.91
CA LEU A 90 -9.68 -10.06 14.84
C LEU A 90 -10.38 -11.41 14.82
N ASP A 91 -11.22 -11.70 15.80
CA ASP A 91 -12.03 -12.93 15.82
C ASP A 91 -13.12 -12.94 14.74
N ASP A 92 -13.70 -11.76 14.45
CA ASP A 92 -14.72 -11.64 13.41
C ASP A 92 -14.07 -11.71 12.02
N ARG A 93 -14.35 -12.83 11.34
CA ARG A 93 -13.87 -13.11 10.01
C ARG A 93 -14.37 -12.11 8.95
N ASN A 94 -15.63 -11.67 9.03
CA ASN A 94 -16.17 -10.70 8.07
C ASN A 94 -15.48 -9.35 8.29
N GLN A 95 -15.30 -8.94 9.55
CA GLN A 95 -14.56 -7.73 9.87
C GLN A 95 -13.11 -7.80 9.34
N ARG A 96 -12.45 -8.95 9.52
CA ARG A 96 -11.10 -9.19 9.02
C ARG A 96 -11.00 -9.04 7.49
N GLN A 97 -11.93 -9.65 6.76
CA GLN A 97 -11.99 -9.53 5.30
C GLN A 97 -12.27 -8.09 4.85
N THR A 98 -13.23 -7.40 5.48
CA THR A 98 -13.54 -6.01 5.13
C THR A 98 -12.34 -5.08 5.35
N ARG A 99 -11.66 -5.20 6.50
CA ARG A 99 -10.48 -4.37 6.77
C ARG A 99 -9.34 -4.65 5.80
N ALA A 100 -9.06 -5.93 5.52
CA ALA A 100 -8.05 -6.30 4.54
C ALA A 100 -8.39 -5.82 3.11
N SER A 101 -9.67 -5.82 2.75
CA SER A 101 -10.13 -5.30 1.46
C SER A 101 -9.84 -3.80 1.34
N ASN A 102 -10.30 -3.00 2.32
CA ASN A 102 -10.08 -1.55 2.34
C ASN A 102 -8.59 -1.19 2.38
N PHE A 103 -7.82 -1.95 3.15
CA PHE A 103 -6.37 -1.81 3.25
C PHE A 103 -5.70 -2.04 1.89
N THR A 104 -6.02 -3.16 1.24
CA THR A 104 -5.43 -3.56 -0.05
C THR A 104 -5.82 -2.58 -1.17
N GLU A 105 -7.06 -2.10 -1.19
CA GLU A 105 -7.51 -1.07 -2.14
C GLU A 105 -6.73 0.25 -2.00
N SER A 106 -6.46 0.66 -0.76
CA SER A 106 -5.65 1.87 -0.49
C SER A 106 -4.17 1.68 -0.87
N PHE A 107 -3.63 0.47 -0.68
CA PHE A 107 -2.27 0.11 -1.14
C PHE A 107 -2.18 0.12 -2.66
N GLY A 108 -3.16 -0.47 -3.36
CA GLY A 108 -3.27 -0.42 -4.81
C GLY A 108 -3.30 1.02 -5.33
N SER A 109 -4.12 1.87 -4.72
CA SER A 109 -4.19 3.30 -5.07
C SER A 109 -2.85 4.02 -4.86
N SER A 110 -2.16 3.76 -3.75
CA SER A 110 -0.82 4.32 -3.51
C SER A 110 0.20 3.83 -4.54
N GLY A 111 0.14 2.55 -4.90
CA GLY A 111 0.94 1.94 -5.96
C GLY A 111 0.69 2.62 -7.32
N ASP A 112 -0.56 2.84 -7.69
CA ASP A 112 -0.94 3.53 -8.93
C ASP A 112 -0.35 4.95 -8.99
N TYR A 113 -0.38 5.69 -7.88
CA TYR A 113 0.23 7.03 -7.83
C TYR A 113 1.75 6.98 -7.96
N LEU A 114 2.40 6.10 -7.21
CA LEU A 114 3.86 5.95 -7.22
C LEU A 114 4.40 5.41 -8.56
N LEU A 115 3.63 4.59 -9.27
CA LEU A 115 4.00 4.01 -10.57
C LEU A 115 3.45 4.80 -11.75
N SER A 116 2.75 5.91 -11.50
CA SER A 116 2.17 6.73 -12.55
C SER A 116 3.26 7.37 -13.43
N PRO A 117 2.95 7.67 -14.72
CA PRO A 117 3.88 8.41 -15.59
C PRO A 117 4.35 9.75 -14.99
N LYS A 118 3.52 10.37 -14.13
CA LYS A 118 3.86 11.64 -13.47
C LYS A 118 4.92 11.48 -12.37
N ALA A 119 5.06 10.29 -11.78
CA ALA A 119 6.08 10.00 -10.78
C ALA A 119 7.43 9.58 -11.40
N VAL A 120 7.45 9.11 -12.66
CA VAL A 120 8.67 8.62 -13.34
C VAL A 120 9.84 9.60 -13.28
N PRO A 121 9.68 10.92 -13.56
CA PRO A 121 10.80 11.85 -13.48
C PRO A 121 11.46 11.91 -12.09
N VAL A 122 10.67 11.75 -11.02
CA VAL A 122 11.16 11.79 -9.64
C VAL A 122 11.82 10.47 -9.26
N TRP A 123 11.32 9.34 -9.77
CA TRP A 123 12.06 8.08 -9.71
C TRP A 123 13.42 8.22 -10.40
N ASP A 124 13.49 8.91 -11.53
CA ASP A 124 14.72 9.12 -12.29
C ASP A 124 15.76 10.01 -11.60
N GLU A 125 15.36 10.79 -10.59
CA GLU A 125 16.28 11.50 -9.71
C GLU A 125 16.99 10.56 -8.72
N LEU A 126 16.44 9.38 -8.44
CA LEU A 126 17.04 8.42 -7.52
C LEU A 126 18.23 7.72 -8.17
N THR A 127 19.28 7.49 -7.38
CA THR A 127 20.40 6.64 -7.80
C THR A 127 19.89 5.25 -8.18
N HIS A 128 20.56 4.60 -9.14
CA HIS A 128 20.13 3.32 -9.69
C HIS A 128 19.90 2.24 -8.62
N SER A 129 20.76 2.17 -7.60
CA SER A 129 20.61 1.23 -6.48
C SER A 129 19.34 1.51 -5.66
N VAL A 130 19.12 2.78 -5.26
CA VAL A 130 17.94 3.18 -4.49
C VAL A 130 16.65 2.94 -5.28
N LYS A 131 16.65 3.28 -6.58
CA LYS A 131 15.51 3.05 -7.47
C LYS A 131 15.12 1.57 -7.51
N ILE A 132 16.09 0.67 -7.76
CA ILE A 132 15.81 -0.77 -7.83
C ILE A 132 15.33 -1.30 -6.49
N ASP A 133 16.05 -0.99 -5.42
CA ASP A 133 15.72 -1.46 -4.06
C ASP A 133 14.29 -1.09 -3.65
N HIS A 134 13.89 0.17 -3.88
CA HIS A 134 12.56 0.64 -3.52
C HIS A 134 11.48 0.19 -4.51
N ALA A 135 11.78 0.05 -5.80
CA ALA A 135 10.83 -0.53 -6.75
C ALA A 135 10.53 -2.00 -6.42
N SER A 136 11.56 -2.79 -6.10
CA SER A 136 11.43 -4.17 -5.65
C SER A 136 10.62 -4.27 -4.35
N THR A 137 10.90 -3.40 -3.40
CA THR A 137 10.14 -3.32 -2.15
C THR A 137 8.68 -2.97 -2.41
N LEU A 138 8.40 -1.96 -3.25
CA LEU A 138 7.03 -1.56 -3.61
C LEU A 138 6.24 -2.71 -4.25
N MET A 139 6.84 -3.42 -5.21
CA MET A 139 6.21 -4.59 -5.83
C MET A 139 5.91 -5.68 -4.79
N SER A 140 6.86 -5.94 -3.89
CA SER A 140 6.71 -6.96 -2.85
C SER A 140 5.60 -6.61 -1.85
N VAL A 141 5.50 -5.35 -1.40
CA VAL A 141 4.43 -4.97 -0.46
C VAL A 141 3.05 -4.98 -1.12
N LEU A 142 2.95 -4.61 -2.41
CA LEU A 142 1.70 -4.71 -3.17
C LEU A 142 1.26 -6.18 -3.31
N GLU A 143 2.17 -7.07 -3.71
CA GLU A 143 1.91 -8.51 -3.77
C GLU A 143 1.46 -9.07 -2.41
N GLN A 144 2.21 -8.76 -1.35
CA GLN A 144 1.91 -9.24 -0.01
C GLN A 144 0.58 -8.69 0.54
N SER A 145 0.17 -7.48 0.16
CA SER A 145 -1.15 -6.95 0.50
C SER A 145 -2.28 -7.74 -0.18
N ALA A 146 -2.09 -8.11 -1.45
CA ALA A 146 -3.05 -8.94 -2.19
C ALA A 146 -3.14 -10.37 -1.61
N LEU A 147 -2.01 -10.95 -1.21
CA LEU A 147 -1.96 -12.24 -0.52
C LEU A 147 -2.66 -12.18 0.84
N LEU A 148 -2.46 -11.11 1.63
CA LEU A 148 -3.16 -10.90 2.90
C LEU A 148 -4.69 -10.87 2.71
N LEU A 149 -5.18 -10.18 1.67
CA LEU A 149 -6.60 -10.20 1.33
C LEU A 149 -7.08 -11.58 0.88
N ALA A 150 -6.27 -12.29 0.09
CA ALA A 150 -6.59 -13.63 -0.38
C ALA A 150 -6.80 -14.60 0.80
N ASP A 151 -5.91 -14.58 1.80
CA ASP A 151 -5.99 -15.43 3.00
C ASP A 151 -7.32 -15.27 3.75
N TYR A 152 -7.88 -14.06 3.77
CA TYR A 152 -9.14 -13.79 4.47
C TYR A 152 -10.38 -14.01 3.58
N THR A 153 -10.20 -14.06 2.26
CA THR A 153 -11.27 -14.25 1.27
C THR A 153 -11.51 -15.72 0.91
N ILE A 154 -10.46 -16.56 0.86
CA ILE A 154 -10.52 -17.95 0.34
C ILE A 154 -11.57 -18.82 1.07
N ASP A 155 -11.76 -18.64 2.37
CA ASP A 155 -12.73 -19.45 3.12
C ASP A 155 -14.21 -19.02 2.88
N GLN A 156 -14.49 -17.89 2.20
CA GLN A 156 -15.89 -17.49 1.89
C GLN A 156 -16.37 -18.29 0.68
N HIS A 157 -15.50 -18.45 -0.32
CA HIS A 157 -15.80 -19.28 -1.50
C HIS A 157 -16.03 -20.74 -1.09
N LYS A 158 -15.18 -21.29 -0.22
CA LYS A 158 -15.39 -22.65 0.32
C LYS A 158 -16.70 -22.75 1.12
N LYS A 159 -17.04 -21.76 1.96
CA LYS A 159 -18.32 -21.75 2.68
C LYS A 159 -19.51 -21.65 1.73
N LEU A 160 -19.52 -20.74 0.75
CA LEU A 160 -20.62 -20.63 -0.23
C LEU A 160 -20.77 -21.90 -1.08
N GLN A 161 -19.65 -22.53 -1.46
CA GLN A 161 -19.67 -23.83 -2.13
C GLN A 161 -20.22 -24.94 -1.20
N THR A 162 -19.85 -24.93 0.08
CA THR A 162 -20.35 -25.90 1.06
C THR A 162 -21.82 -25.69 1.36
N TYR A 163 -22.27 -24.45 1.58
CA TYR A 163 -23.67 -24.09 1.80
C TYR A 163 -24.53 -24.43 0.57
N SER A 164 -24.07 -24.11 -0.64
CA SER A 164 -24.79 -24.48 -1.87
C SER A 164 -24.83 -25.99 -2.07
N TYR A 165 -23.75 -26.72 -1.80
CA TYR A 165 -23.71 -28.18 -1.82
C TYR A 165 -24.68 -28.80 -0.80
N LEU A 166 -24.66 -28.33 0.46
CA LEU A 166 -25.55 -28.81 1.53
C LEU A 166 -27.01 -28.52 1.19
N THR A 167 -27.32 -27.33 0.69
CA THR A 167 -28.68 -26.95 0.26
C THR A 167 -29.15 -27.81 -0.91
N ALA A 168 -28.30 -28.05 -1.90
CA ALA A 168 -28.60 -28.92 -3.04
C ALA A 168 -28.75 -30.40 -2.63
N LYS A 169 -28.07 -30.84 -1.56
CA LYS A 169 -28.23 -32.18 -0.99
C LYS A 169 -29.55 -32.30 -0.22
N GLN A 170 -29.89 -31.31 0.60
CA GLN A 170 -31.14 -31.21 1.36
C GLN A 170 -32.36 -31.26 0.44
N LEU A 171 -32.32 -30.51 -0.67
CA LEU A 171 -33.38 -30.49 -1.68
C LEU A 171 -33.54 -31.86 -2.38
N ARG A 172 -32.44 -32.57 -2.64
CA ARG A 172 -32.46 -33.91 -3.24
C ARG A 172 -33.00 -34.99 -2.30
N THR A 173 -32.81 -34.84 -1.00
CA THR A 173 -33.29 -35.79 0.02
C THR A 173 -34.68 -35.45 0.56
N SER A 174 -35.28 -34.33 0.14
CA SER A 174 -36.61 -33.91 0.59
C SER A 174 -37.71 -34.76 -0.08
N PRO A 175 -38.58 -35.44 0.69
CA PRO A 175 -39.59 -36.36 0.14
C PRO A 175 -40.63 -35.68 -0.78
N SER A 176 -40.74 -34.35 -0.72
CA SER A 176 -41.61 -33.54 -1.58
C SER A 176 -41.23 -33.51 -3.07
N PHE A 177 -40.01 -33.92 -3.44
CA PHE A 177 -39.56 -34.01 -4.84
C PHE A 177 -39.48 -35.46 -5.38
N ALA A 178 -39.82 -36.47 -4.57
CA ALA A 178 -39.76 -37.89 -4.96
C ALA A 178 -41.05 -38.41 -5.63
N LEU A 179 -42.04 -37.55 -5.89
CA LEU A 179 -43.30 -37.92 -6.54
C LEU A 179 -43.64 -36.91 -7.65
N LYS A 180 -42.98 -37.08 -8.80
CA LYS A 180 -43.51 -36.74 -10.14
C LYS A 180 -42.69 -37.44 -11.21
#